data_AF-A0A3N5FNX0-F1
#
_entry.id   AF-A0A3N5FNX0-F1
#
_cell.length_a   1.000
_cell.length_b   1.000
_cell.length_c   1.000
_cell.angle_alpha   90.00
_cell.angle_beta   90.00
_cell.angle_gamma   90.00
#
_symmetry.space_group_name_H-M   'P 1'
#
loop_
_entity.id
_entity.type
_entity.pdbx_description
1 polymer ?
#
loop_
_entity_poly.entity_id
_entity_poly.type
_entity_poly.pdbx_seq_one_letter_code
_entity_poly.pdbx_strand_id
1 'polypeptide(L)'
;MRILCLAGLFVSLFAVPARSQDGPPKPELYLYNQINLYVDKNLEVAEKLWTRAAKAGYTKVFIADSKMAKLGDMDKRYFQNLEKAKKIAADLKIELVPTLFHIGYSNSMLWHDPNLAEGLPVKDALFEVKNGEADIVADPPVAFPAKFGFKDETVSVENGVATVKDNAKLARFTYKLKLPKYRKYHVSVKIKTEEYTGNPELKALGGGRSLQHQNLGVKKTQDWKEHHIVFNTLEHEEIAVYFGVWDDAKGTLQWKDWKIEEAGLVNVLRRPGAPFTVQGYTEGKDYEPVVDPKLGAHPWKGEYNSWHEPVKIKTKGMADGTKLRVSWYHPAIIHDGQVSACIAEPKTMELLADEAKRIKEATGSK
;
A
#
# COMPACT_ATOMS: atom_id res chain seq x y z
N MET A 1 -38.06 -52.10 -80.48
CA MET A 1 -38.32 -52.14 -79.03
C MET A 1 -37.09 -51.56 -78.32
N ARG A 2 -37.26 -50.38 -77.71
CA ARG A 2 -36.38 -49.61 -76.80
C ARG A 2 -34.94 -49.23 -77.22
N ILE A 3 -34.81 -47.91 -77.41
CA ILE A 3 -33.62 -47.05 -77.48
C ILE A 3 -33.01 -46.90 -76.07
N LEU A 4 -31.69 -46.82 -75.95
CA LEU A 4 -31.03 -46.09 -74.86
C LEU A 4 -29.70 -45.47 -75.34
N CYS A 5 -29.72 -44.14 -75.49
CA CYS A 5 -28.56 -43.28 -75.63
C CYS A 5 -27.90 -43.07 -74.26
N LEU A 6 -26.57 -43.24 -74.17
CA LEU A 6 -25.77 -42.71 -73.07
C LEU A 6 -25.20 -41.34 -73.48
N ALA A 7 -25.64 -40.28 -72.80
CA ALA A 7 -25.03 -38.96 -72.89
C ALA A 7 -23.99 -38.83 -71.76
N GLY A 8 -22.72 -38.64 -72.11
CA GLY A 8 -21.64 -38.35 -71.16
C GLY A 8 -21.68 -36.88 -70.75
N LEU A 9 -21.85 -36.63 -69.46
CA LEU A 9 -21.81 -35.29 -68.87
C LEU A 9 -20.35 -34.98 -68.44
N PHE A 10 -19.68 -34.09 -69.17
CA PHE A 10 -18.38 -33.52 -68.75
C PHE A 10 -18.64 -32.41 -67.73
N VAL A 11 -18.24 -32.61 -66.47
CA VAL A 11 -18.27 -31.58 -65.43
C VAL A 11 -16.92 -30.88 -65.40
N SER A 12 -16.87 -29.65 -65.90
CA SER A 12 -15.72 -28.76 -65.78
C SER A 12 -15.62 -28.22 -64.35
N LEU A 13 -14.62 -28.67 -63.59
CA LEU A 13 -14.27 -28.08 -62.29
C LEU A 13 -13.64 -26.70 -62.50
N PHE A 14 -14.40 -25.64 -62.28
CA PHE A 14 -13.84 -24.31 -62.05
C PHE A 14 -13.31 -24.23 -60.62
N ALA A 15 -11.99 -24.15 -60.46
CA ALA A 15 -11.36 -23.85 -59.18
C ALA A 15 -11.65 -22.38 -58.81
N VAL A 16 -12.58 -22.18 -57.88
CA VAL A 16 -12.79 -20.88 -57.24
C VAL A 16 -11.65 -20.66 -56.25
N PRO A 17 -10.84 -19.58 -56.36
CA PRO A 17 -9.81 -19.31 -55.37
C PRO A 17 -10.48 -19.08 -54.02
N ALA A 18 -10.06 -19.85 -53.02
CA ALA A 18 -10.49 -19.66 -51.64
C ALA A 18 -10.12 -18.23 -51.21
N ARG A 19 -11.13 -17.37 -51.02
CA ARG A 19 -10.97 -16.12 -50.29
C ARG A 19 -10.54 -16.49 -48.87
N SER A 20 -9.31 -16.16 -48.48
CA SER A 20 -8.96 -16.11 -47.07
C SER A 20 -9.88 -15.08 -46.43
N GLN A 21 -10.83 -15.52 -45.60
CA GLN A 21 -11.39 -14.61 -44.62
C GLN A 21 -10.23 -14.23 -43.71
N ASP A 22 -9.80 -12.97 -43.80
CA ASP A 22 -8.88 -12.43 -42.81
C ASP A 22 -9.53 -12.64 -41.44
N GLY A 23 -8.88 -13.46 -40.62
CA GLY A 23 -9.29 -13.67 -39.24
C GLY A 23 -9.31 -12.34 -38.49
N PRO A 24 -9.84 -12.31 -37.25
CA PRO A 24 -9.82 -11.09 -36.45
C PRO A 24 -8.39 -10.52 -36.42
N PRO A 25 -8.22 -9.18 -36.50
CA PRO A 25 -6.91 -8.56 -36.50
C PRO A 25 -6.11 -9.08 -35.31
N LYS A 26 -4.87 -9.51 -35.57
CA LYS A 26 -4.00 -10.04 -34.53
C LYS A 26 -3.84 -8.99 -33.44
N PRO A 27 -3.98 -9.36 -32.15
CA PRO A 27 -3.78 -8.41 -31.07
C PRO A 27 -2.35 -7.92 -31.07
N GLU A 28 -2.16 -6.65 -30.75
CA GLU A 28 -0.83 -6.11 -30.47
C GLU A 28 -0.36 -6.66 -29.11
N LEU A 29 0.84 -7.24 -29.09
CA LEU A 29 1.38 -7.94 -27.92
C LEU A 29 2.39 -7.07 -27.17
N TYR A 30 2.10 -6.84 -25.88
CA TYR A 30 2.89 -6.01 -24.98
C TYR A 30 3.45 -6.85 -23.84
N LEU A 31 4.74 -6.70 -23.55
CA LEU A 31 5.36 -7.30 -22.39
C LEU A 31 5.39 -6.28 -21.26
N TYR A 32 4.75 -6.58 -20.14
CA TYR A 32 4.97 -5.84 -18.90
C TYR A 32 6.22 -6.36 -18.19
N ASN A 33 7.21 -5.50 -17.98
CA ASN A 33 8.48 -5.86 -17.36
C ASN A 33 8.85 -4.89 -16.24
N GLN A 34 8.67 -5.33 -15.00
CA GLN A 34 9.23 -4.66 -13.83
C GLN A 34 10.73 -4.94 -13.75
N ILE A 35 11.54 -3.90 -13.72
CA ILE A 35 12.99 -4.00 -13.74
C ILE A 35 13.61 -2.92 -12.87
N ASN A 36 14.73 -3.25 -12.24
CA ASN A 36 15.61 -2.26 -11.62
C ASN A 36 16.80 -1.99 -12.55
N LEU A 37 16.74 -0.91 -13.33
CA LEU A 37 17.77 -0.51 -14.30
C LEU A 37 19.07 -0.05 -13.61
N TYR A 38 19.05 0.17 -12.30
CA TYR A 38 20.25 0.50 -11.53
C TYR A 38 21.19 -0.71 -11.33
N VAL A 39 20.70 -1.93 -11.56
CA VAL A 39 21.45 -3.18 -11.39
C VAL A 39 21.81 -3.75 -12.76
N ASP A 40 23.10 -3.74 -13.11
CA ASP A 40 23.60 -4.13 -14.43
C ASP A 40 23.14 -5.52 -14.87
N LYS A 41 23.18 -6.50 -13.97
CA LYS A 41 22.76 -7.89 -14.24
C LYS A 41 21.30 -8.01 -14.69
N ASN A 42 20.43 -7.07 -14.31
CA ASN A 42 19.04 -7.09 -14.73
C ASN A 42 18.89 -6.83 -16.22
N LEU A 43 19.83 -6.14 -16.87
CA LEU A 43 19.81 -5.95 -18.32
C LEU A 43 20.07 -7.25 -19.07
N GLU A 44 20.96 -8.12 -18.58
CA GLU A 44 21.19 -9.44 -19.18
C GLU A 44 19.95 -10.34 -19.10
N VAL A 45 19.23 -10.25 -17.99
CA VAL A 45 17.95 -10.97 -17.80
C VAL A 45 16.88 -10.39 -18.73
N ALA A 46 16.81 -9.06 -18.83
CA ALA A 46 15.87 -8.36 -19.71
C ALA A 46 16.13 -8.69 -21.17
N GLU A 47 17.38 -8.70 -21.64
CA GLU A 47 17.74 -9.03 -23.01
C GLU A 47 17.27 -10.44 -23.41
N LYS A 48 17.48 -11.43 -22.53
CA LYS A 48 16.99 -12.81 -22.76
C LYS A 48 15.47 -12.85 -22.84
N LEU A 49 14.78 -12.15 -21.93
CA LEU A 49 13.32 -12.09 -21.90
C LEU A 49 12.76 -11.38 -23.14
N TRP A 50 13.31 -10.23 -23.50
CA TRP A 50 12.85 -9.42 -24.63
C TRP A 50 13.16 -10.11 -25.95
N THR A 51 14.27 -10.83 -26.08
CA THR A 51 14.56 -11.67 -27.26
C THR A 51 13.50 -12.75 -27.44
N ARG A 52 13.09 -13.41 -26.36
CA ARG A 52 12.00 -14.39 -26.40
C ARG A 52 10.67 -13.72 -26.77
N ALA A 53 10.39 -12.54 -26.22
CA ALA A 53 9.18 -11.78 -26.53
C ALA A 53 9.14 -11.37 -28.01
N ALA A 54 10.22 -10.81 -28.55
CA ALA A 54 10.34 -10.45 -29.96
C ALA A 54 10.08 -11.66 -30.88
N LYS A 55 10.69 -12.82 -30.58
CA LYS A 55 10.45 -14.07 -31.33
C LYS A 55 9.00 -14.56 -31.24
N ALA A 56 8.29 -14.23 -30.16
CA ALA A 56 6.88 -14.54 -29.98
C ALA A 56 5.93 -13.48 -30.57
N GLY A 57 6.45 -12.43 -31.22
CA GLY A 57 5.67 -11.39 -31.89
C GLY A 57 5.30 -10.18 -31.02
N TYR A 58 5.94 -10.01 -29.86
CA TYR A 58 5.78 -8.81 -29.04
C TYR A 58 6.55 -7.64 -29.65
N THR A 59 5.88 -6.50 -29.76
CA THR A 59 6.42 -5.27 -30.37
C THR A 59 6.69 -4.17 -29.36
N LYS A 60 6.19 -4.30 -28.12
CA LYS A 60 6.29 -3.30 -27.06
C LYS A 60 6.68 -3.92 -25.73
N VAL A 61 7.48 -3.19 -24.96
CA VAL A 61 7.77 -3.48 -23.55
C VAL A 61 7.35 -2.30 -22.69
N PHE A 62 6.36 -2.52 -21.83
CA PHE A 62 6.09 -1.64 -20.71
C PHE A 62 7.17 -1.83 -19.66
N ILE A 63 8.06 -0.85 -19.55
CA ILE A 63 9.17 -0.89 -18.60
C ILE A 63 8.79 -0.13 -17.33
N ALA A 64 8.76 -0.85 -16.20
CA ALA A 64 8.41 -0.30 -14.90
C ALA A 64 9.61 -0.34 -13.95
N ASP A 65 10.10 0.85 -13.57
CA ASP A 65 11.11 1.03 -12.53
C ASP A 65 10.72 2.20 -11.62
N SER A 66 10.64 1.95 -10.32
CA SER A 66 10.50 2.96 -9.25
C SER A 66 11.36 4.23 -9.42
N LYS A 67 12.53 4.13 -10.06
CA LYS A 67 13.47 5.25 -10.24
C LYS A 67 13.01 6.24 -11.30
N MET A 68 12.07 5.85 -12.16
CA MET A 68 11.47 6.75 -13.15
C MET A 68 10.75 7.93 -12.50
N ALA A 69 10.16 7.75 -11.32
CA ALA A 69 9.59 8.83 -10.54
C ALA A 69 10.63 9.78 -9.91
N LYS A 70 11.93 9.44 -9.93
CA LYS A 70 13.01 10.20 -9.25
C LYS A 70 14.30 10.26 -10.07
N LEU A 71 14.18 10.47 -11.37
CA LEU A 71 15.33 10.55 -12.29
C LEU A 71 16.36 11.61 -11.87
N GLY A 72 15.93 12.72 -11.26
CA GLY A 72 16.84 13.77 -10.77
C GLY A 72 17.83 13.30 -9.70
N ASP A 73 17.51 12.21 -8.99
CA ASP A 73 18.37 11.64 -7.94
C ASP A 73 19.21 10.45 -8.45
N MET A 74 19.07 10.08 -9.73
CA MET A 74 19.81 8.99 -10.32
C MET A 74 21.18 9.45 -10.81
N ASP A 75 22.20 8.60 -10.60
CA ASP A 75 23.55 8.86 -11.09
C ASP A 75 23.77 8.39 -12.53
N LYS A 76 24.97 8.63 -13.05
CA LYS A 76 25.40 8.25 -14.40
C LYS A 76 25.18 6.76 -14.72
N ARG A 77 25.29 5.85 -13.74
CA ARG A 77 25.13 4.41 -13.97
C ARG A 77 23.71 4.10 -14.42
N TYR A 78 22.71 4.72 -13.79
CA TYR A 78 21.31 4.50 -14.17
C TYR A 78 21.08 4.86 -15.65
N PHE A 79 21.53 6.04 -16.07
CA PHE A 79 21.35 6.51 -17.44
C PHE A 79 22.15 5.68 -18.45
N GLN A 80 23.36 5.22 -18.10
CA GLN A 80 24.11 4.27 -18.94
C GLN A 80 23.34 2.96 -19.16
N ASN A 81 22.66 2.46 -18.13
CA ASN A 81 21.84 1.26 -18.24
C ASN A 81 20.53 1.50 -18.99
N LEU A 82 19.93 2.68 -18.87
CA LEU A 82 18.80 3.08 -19.70
C LEU A 82 19.17 3.12 -21.19
N GLU A 83 20.34 3.67 -21.54
CA GLU A 83 20.83 3.65 -22.93
C GLU A 83 21.10 2.23 -23.45
N LYS A 84 21.66 1.35 -22.62
CA LYS A 84 21.80 -0.08 -22.97
C LYS A 84 20.44 -0.74 -23.21
N ALA A 85 19.46 -0.48 -22.35
CA ALA A 85 18.09 -0.98 -22.51
C ALA A 85 17.47 -0.48 -23.83
N LYS A 86 17.61 0.80 -24.15
CA LYS A 86 17.15 1.39 -25.43
C LYS A 86 17.81 0.70 -26.62
N LYS A 87 19.12 0.43 -26.55
CA LYS A 87 19.85 -0.29 -27.60
C LYS A 87 19.32 -1.72 -27.79
N ILE A 88 19.15 -2.49 -26.70
CA ILE A 88 18.60 -3.86 -26.77
C ILE A 88 17.21 -3.83 -27.44
N ALA A 89 16.34 -2.92 -27.03
CA ALA A 89 15.00 -2.80 -27.60
C ALA A 89 15.04 -2.45 -29.09
N ALA A 90 15.89 -1.50 -29.50
CA ALA A 90 16.07 -1.13 -30.90
C ALA A 90 16.59 -2.31 -31.75
N ASP A 91 17.59 -3.04 -31.26
CA ASP A 91 18.14 -4.22 -31.95
C ASP A 91 17.09 -5.33 -32.12
N LEU A 92 16.13 -5.43 -31.18
CA LEU A 92 15.01 -6.37 -31.20
C LEU A 92 13.75 -5.83 -31.92
N LYS A 93 13.77 -4.59 -32.42
CA LYS A 93 12.61 -3.89 -33.00
C LYS A 93 11.41 -3.83 -32.04
N ILE A 94 11.71 -3.66 -30.75
CA ILE A 94 10.74 -3.45 -29.68
C ILE A 94 10.71 -1.96 -29.33
N GLU A 95 9.52 -1.39 -29.20
CA GLU A 95 9.33 -0.08 -28.60
C GLU A 95 9.34 -0.17 -27.07
N LEU A 96 10.15 0.68 -26.43
CA LEU A 96 10.12 0.85 -24.98
C LEU A 96 9.06 1.88 -24.60
N VAL A 97 8.11 1.43 -23.77
CA VAL A 97 7.04 2.27 -23.25
C VAL A 97 7.26 2.44 -21.74
N PRO A 98 7.79 3.58 -21.27
CA PRO A 98 7.99 3.81 -19.85
C PRO A 98 6.64 3.89 -19.13
N THR A 99 6.53 3.20 -17.99
CA THR A 99 5.36 3.36 -17.13
C THR A 99 5.55 4.57 -16.24
N LEU A 100 4.57 5.48 -16.26
CA LEU A 100 4.56 6.71 -15.51
C LEU A 100 3.35 6.78 -14.59
N PHE A 101 3.37 7.76 -13.69
CA PHE A 101 2.23 8.15 -12.85
C PHE A 101 1.86 7.08 -11.83
N HIS A 102 2.70 6.97 -10.82
CA HIS A 102 2.56 6.02 -9.72
C HIS A 102 1.46 6.44 -8.71
N ILE A 103 0.22 6.72 -9.14
CA ILE A 103 -0.84 7.24 -8.23
C ILE A 103 -1.41 6.18 -7.27
N GLY A 104 -1.46 4.91 -7.66
CA GLY A 104 -1.94 3.84 -6.77
C GLY A 104 -0.97 3.52 -5.64
N TYR A 105 0.26 3.14 -5.99
CA TYR A 105 1.37 2.92 -5.07
C TYR A 105 2.41 4.03 -5.26
N SER A 106 2.18 5.15 -4.56
CA SER A 106 2.87 6.43 -4.78
C SER A 106 4.17 6.61 -4.03
N ASN A 107 4.66 5.64 -3.25
CA ASN A 107 5.88 5.78 -2.47
C ASN A 107 7.07 6.31 -3.29
N SER A 108 7.20 5.90 -4.55
CA SER A 108 8.27 6.40 -5.43
C SER A 108 8.12 7.88 -5.81
N MET A 109 6.90 8.40 -5.93
CA MET A 109 6.60 9.81 -6.18
C MET A 109 6.62 10.63 -4.89
N LEU A 110 6.09 10.07 -3.80
CA LEU A 110 6.12 10.62 -2.44
C LEU A 110 7.55 10.70 -1.88
N TRP A 111 8.51 10.08 -2.56
CA TRP A 111 9.93 10.39 -2.41
C TRP A 111 10.21 11.89 -2.49
N HIS A 112 9.53 12.67 -3.34
CA HIS A 112 9.80 14.11 -3.46
C HIS A 112 9.20 14.91 -2.32
N ASP A 113 7.98 14.56 -1.94
CA ASP A 113 7.25 15.22 -0.86
C ASP A 113 6.25 14.24 -0.22
N PRO A 114 6.54 13.75 1.00
CA PRO A 114 5.66 12.80 1.67
C PRO A 114 4.37 13.44 2.18
N ASN A 115 4.30 14.78 2.21
CA ASN A 115 3.08 15.50 2.53
C ASN A 115 2.05 15.45 1.41
N LEU A 116 2.30 14.83 0.26
CA LEU A 116 1.33 14.66 -0.83
C LEU A 116 0.52 13.36 -0.72
N ALA A 117 0.71 12.55 0.32
CA ALA A 117 -0.06 11.32 0.54
C ALA A 117 -1.56 11.57 0.79
N GLU A 118 -2.46 10.72 0.30
CA GLU A 118 -3.88 10.80 0.59
C GLU A 118 -4.14 10.74 2.10
N GLY A 119 -4.95 11.66 2.62
CA GLY A 119 -5.01 11.95 4.05
C GLY A 119 -6.34 11.54 4.68
N LEU A 120 -6.28 10.67 5.68
CA LEU A 120 -7.42 10.36 6.53
C LEU A 120 -7.51 11.36 7.69
N PRO A 121 -8.67 12.03 7.89
CA PRO A 121 -8.81 13.04 8.93
C PRO A 121 -8.91 12.41 10.32
N VAL A 122 -8.23 13.03 11.28
CA VAL A 122 -8.46 12.89 12.71
C VAL A 122 -9.04 14.21 13.21
N LYS A 123 -10.19 14.16 13.87
CA LYS A 123 -10.94 15.35 14.28
C LYS A 123 -11.05 15.38 15.79
N ASP A 124 -10.80 16.54 16.37
CA ASP A 124 -11.11 16.90 17.77
C ASP A 124 -10.56 15.93 18.83
N ALA A 125 -9.40 15.31 18.57
CA ALA A 125 -8.77 14.44 19.55
C ALA A 125 -8.28 15.26 20.75
N LEU A 126 -8.38 14.68 21.94
CA LEU A 126 -8.04 15.38 23.18
C LEU A 126 -6.55 15.28 23.45
N PHE A 127 -5.91 16.41 23.69
CA PHE A 127 -4.54 16.49 24.17
C PHE A 127 -4.50 17.20 25.51
N GLU A 128 -3.54 16.86 26.36
CA GLU A 128 -3.32 17.50 27.66
C GLU A 128 -1.88 17.99 27.76
N VAL A 129 -1.72 19.24 28.19
CA VAL A 129 -0.42 19.86 28.43
C VAL A 129 0.17 19.38 29.76
N LYS A 130 1.42 18.92 29.73
CA LYS A 130 2.25 18.61 30.89
C LYS A 130 3.70 18.97 30.60
N ASN A 131 4.34 19.71 31.50
CA ASN A 131 5.73 20.13 31.38
C ASN A 131 6.04 20.84 30.05
N GLY A 132 5.11 21.69 29.59
CA GLY A 132 5.28 22.44 28.35
C GLY A 132 5.05 21.64 27.06
N GLU A 133 4.65 20.37 27.12
CA GLU A 133 4.30 19.55 25.96
C GLU A 133 2.85 19.07 26.05
N ALA A 134 2.13 19.02 24.94
CA ALA A 134 0.81 18.42 24.86
C ALA A 134 0.89 17.03 24.22
N ASP A 135 0.27 16.05 24.87
CA ASP A 135 0.21 14.65 24.42
C ASP A 135 -1.23 14.13 24.39
N ILE A 136 -1.47 13.09 23.59
CA ILE A 136 -2.79 12.49 23.39
C ILE A 136 -3.34 11.95 24.71
N VAL A 137 -4.63 12.19 24.94
CA VAL A 137 -5.41 11.56 26.01
C VAL A 137 -6.62 10.93 25.36
N ALA A 138 -6.80 9.62 25.56
CA ALA A 138 -7.95 8.92 25.01
C ALA A 138 -9.26 9.55 25.50
N ASP A 139 -10.15 9.92 24.58
CA ASP A 139 -11.42 10.57 24.88
C ASP A 139 -12.56 10.03 24.00
N PRO A 140 -13.39 9.10 24.52
CA PRO A 140 -13.35 8.57 25.89
C PRO A 140 -12.13 7.64 26.14
N PRO A 141 -11.80 7.33 27.40
CA PRO A 141 -10.78 6.32 27.71
C PRO A 141 -11.07 5.01 26.98
N VAL A 142 -10.03 4.41 26.38
CA VAL A 142 -10.14 3.19 25.57
C VAL A 142 -9.27 2.08 26.12
N ALA A 143 -9.84 0.88 26.19
CA ALA A 143 -9.15 -0.37 26.45
C ALA A 143 -9.98 -1.52 25.87
N PHE A 144 -9.37 -2.67 25.63
CA PHE A 144 -10.14 -3.87 25.33
C PHE A 144 -10.90 -4.31 26.58
N PRO A 145 -12.22 -4.58 26.49
CA PRO A 145 -12.97 -5.08 27.64
C PRO A 145 -12.48 -6.48 28.03
N ALA A 146 -12.61 -6.83 29.31
CA ALA A 146 -12.18 -8.15 29.80
C ALA A 146 -12.91 -9.32 29.11
N LYS A 147 -14.15 -9.11 28.68
CA LYS A 147 -14.95 -10.10 27.97
C LYS A 147 -14.76 -9.96 26.45
N PHE A 148 -14.42 -11.07 25.79
CA PHE A 148 -14.46 -11.14 24.32
C PHE A 148 -15.87 -10.89 23.79
N GLY A 149 -15.97 -10.15 22.69
CA GLY A 149 -17.21 -10.06 21.92
C GLY A 149 -17.58 -11.39 21.27
N PHE A 150 -16.56 -12.15 20.83
CA PHE A 150 -16.66 -13.52 20.35
C PHE A 150 -15.28 -14.18 20.43
N LYS A 151 -15.25 -15.51 20.58
CA LYS A 151 -14.04 -16.34 20.57
C LYS A 151 -14.38 -17.71 20.00
N ASP A 152 -13.69 -18.13 18.95
CA ASP A 152 -13.81 -19.48 18.40
C ASP A 152 -13.38 -20.54 19.43
N GLU A 153 -13.96 -21.74 19.36
CA GLU A 153 -13.58 -22.88 20.20
C GLU A 153 -12.13 -23.33 19.97
N THR A 154 -11.58 -23.05 18.78
CA THR A 154 -10.20 -23.33 18.38
C THR A 154 -9.18 -22.40 19.04
N VAL A 155 -9.63 -21.39 19.80
CA VAL A 155 -8.77 -20.47 20.55
C VAL A 155 -8.88 -20.78 22.05
N SER A 156 -7.80 -21.28 22.64
CA SER A 156 -7.65 -21.41 24.09
C SER A 156 -7.07 -20.13 24.68
N VAL A 157 -7.46 -19.74 25.90
CA VAL A 157 -6.92 -18.55 26.58
C VAL A 157 -6.62 -18.90 28.02
N GLU A 158 -5.35 -18.85 28.40
CA GLU A 158 -4.86 -19.16 29.74
C GLU A 158 -3.81 -18.12 30.15
N ASN A 159 -3.91 -17.57 31.37
CA ASN A 159 -2.96 -16.59 31.91
C ASN A 159 -2.64 -15.42 30.95
N GLY A 160 -3.65 -14.91 30.23
CA GLY A 160 -3.50 -13.80 29.29
C GLY A 160 -2.87 -14.16 27.94
N VAL A 161 -2.64 -15.45 27.67
CA VAL A 161 -2.10 -15.93 26.39
C VAL A 161 -3.19 -16.65 25.62
N ALA A 162 -3.53 -16.14 24.42
CA ALA A 162 -4.41 -16.82 23.50
C ALA A 162 -3.60 -17.76 22.60
N THR A 163 -3.93 -19.05 22.59
CA THR A 163 -3.19 -20.09 21.85
C THR A 163 -4.10 -20.78 20.83
N VAL A 164 -3.60 -20.91 19.60
CA VAL A 164 -4.16 -21.69 18.50
C VAL A 164 -3.15 -22.78 18.14
N LYS A 165 -3.62 -24.02 18.05
CA LYS A 165 -2.80 -25.19 17.66
C LYS A 165 -3.53 -25.98 16.57
N ASP A 166 -2.84 -26.22 15.46
CA ASP A 166 -3.31 -27.06 14.34
C ASP A 166 -4.79 -26.83 13.94
N ASN A 167 -5.17 -25.57 13.68
CA ASN A 167 -6.56 -25.23 13.36
C ASN A 167 -6.95 -25.71 11.95
N ALA A 168 -8.01 -26.52 11.84
CA ALA A 168 -8.54 -26.98 10.56
C ALA A 168 -9.51 -25.99 9.87
N LYS A 169 -9.82 -24.87 10.55
CA LYS A 169 -10.73 -23.81 10.11
C LYS A 169 -10.29 -22.49 10.77
N LEU A 170 -11.07 -21.44 10.58
CA LEU A 170 -10.91 -20.17 11.29
C LEU A 170 -10.68 -20.33 12.82
N ALA A 171 -9.79 -19.49 13.34
CA ALA A 171 -9.45 -19.42 14.77
C ALA A 171 -9.27 -17.96 15.17
N ARG A 172 -10.31 -17.36 15.73
CA ARG A 172 -10.38 -15.91 15.96
C ARG A 172 -11.01 -15.58 17.30
N PHE A 173 -10.67 -14.40 17.79
CA PHE A 173 -11.37 -13.72 18.87
C PHE A 173 -11.51 -12.24 18.55
N THR A 174 -12.48 -11.58 19.17
CA THR A 174 -12.83 -10.20 18.84
C THR A 174 -13.24 -9.39 20.05
N TYR A 175 -13.08 -8.08 19.92
CA TYR A 175 -13.65 -7.07 20.79
C TYR A 175 -14.55 -6.15 19.98
N LYS A 176 -15.70 -5.79 20.54
CA LYS A 176 -16.58 -4.77 20.01
C LYS A 176 -16.41 -3.51 20.84
N LEU A 177 -16.14 -2.39 20.17
CA LEU A 177 -15.82 -1.12 20.79
C LEU A 177 -16.77 -0.04 20.24
N LYS A 178 -17.19 0.86 21.12
CA LYS A 178 -17.84 2.11 20.72
C LYS A 178 -16.80 3.23 20.76
N LEU A 179 -16.42 3.75 19.60
CA LEU A 179 -15.35 4.72 19.43
C LEU A 179 -15.90 5.97 18.71
N PRO A 180 -15.39 7.19 18.97
CA PRO A 180 -15.81 8.36 18.22
C PRO A 180 -15.39 8.28 16.74
N LYS A 181 -16.16 8.94 15.87
CA LYS A 181 -15.85 9.08 14.44
C LYS A 181 -14.60 9.89 14.22
N TYR A 182 -13.91 9.64 13.10
CA TYR A 182 -12.72 10.35 12.68
C TYR A 182 -11.64 10.42 13.77
N ARG A 183 -11.42 9.29 14.44
CA ARG A 183 -10.37 9.10 15.44
C ARG A 183 -9.40 8.03 14.97
N LYS A 184 -8.15 8.15 15.41
CA LYS A 184 -7.07 7.22 15.06
C LYS A 184 -6.75 6.34 16.26
N TYR A 185 -6.62 5.05 16.03
CA TYR A 185 -6.31 4.08 17.06
C TYR A 185 -5.11 3.22 16.66
N HIS A 186 -4.33 2.85 17.66
CA HIS A 186 -3.22 1.93 17.56
C HIS A 186 -3.55 0.66 18.35
N VAL A 187 -3.37 -0.48 17.72
CA VAL A 187 -3.43 -1.79 18.38
C VAL A 187 -2.06 -2.43 18.28
N SER A 188 -1.54 -2.88 19.41
CA SER A 188 -0.31 -3.68 19.47
C SER A 188 -0.57 -5.02 20.12
N VAL A 189 0.24 -6.01 19.77
CA VAL A 189 0.18 -7.37 20.30
C VAL A 189 1.53 -8.05 20.13
N LYS A 190 1.92 -8.89 21.09
CA LYS A 190 3.07 -9.78 20.92
C LYS A 190 2.61 -11.12 20.37
N ILE A 191 3.29 -11.60 19.33
CA ILE A 191 2.99 -12.86 18.65
C ILE A 191 4.22 -13.76 18.69
N LYS A 192 3.99 -15.03 19.05
CA LYS A 192 4.96 -16.12 18.94
C LYS A 192 4.38 -17.20 18.04
N THR A 193 5.22 -17.79 17.20
CA THR A 193 4.84 -18.90 16.31
C THR A 193 5.89 -20.00 16.32
N GLU A 194 5.43 -21.24 16.23
CA GLU A 194 6.27 -22.43 16.12
C GLU A 194 5.77 -23.28 14.95
N GLU A 195 6.54 -23.26 13.84
CA GLU A 195 6.21 -23.91 12.57
C GLU A 195 4.80 -23.59 12.05
N TYR A 196 4.28 -22.41 12.40
CA TYR A 196 2.91 -22.03 12.10
C TYR A 196 2.73 -21.66 10.63
N THR A 197 1.87 -22.38 9.91
CA THR A 197 1.74 -22.21 8.44
C THR A 197 0.71 -21.17 8.02
N GLY A 198 -0.16 -20.73 8.93
CA GLY A 198 -1.22 -19.76 8.64
C GLY A 198 -0.71 -18.32 8.61
N ASN A 199 -1.58 -17.40 8.19
CA ASN A 199 -1.32 -15.96 8.22
C ASN A 199 -2.10 -15.30 9.39
N PRO A 200 -1.45 -14.98 10.52
CA PRO A 200 -2.07 -14.23 11.59
C PRO A 200 -2.41 -12.80 11.16
N GLU A 201 -3.65 -12.39 11.40
CA GLU A 201 -4.16 -11.07 11.02
C GLU A 201 -4.77 -10.34 12.22
N LEU A 202 -4.64 -9.01 12.21
CA LEU A 202 -5.49 -8.11 12.98
C LEU A 202 -6.42 -7.37 12.02
N LYS A 203 -7.72 -7.37 12.29
CA LYS A 203 -8.71 -6.64 11.47
C LYS A 203 -9.45 -5.64 12.33
N ALA A 204 -9.64 -4.42 11.84
CA ALA A 204 -10.57 -3.45 12.42
C ALA A 204 -11.71 -3.26 11.42
N LEU A 205 -12.94 -3.58 11.81
CA LEU A 205 -14.11 -3.51 10.94
C LEU A 205 -15.12 -2.48 11.45
N GLY A 206 -15.59 -1.58 10.57
CA GLY A 206 -16.70 -0.66 10.82
C GLY A 206 -17.83 -0.92 9.82
N GLY A 207 -19.04 -1.23 10.29
CA GLY A 207 -20.17 -1.56 9.40
C GLY A 207 -19.89 -2.70 8.41
N GLY A 208 -19.03 -3.65 8.77
CA GLY A 208 -18.59 -4.76 7.91
C GLY A 208 -17.46 -4.45 6.93
N ARG A 209 -16.99 -3.19 6.85
CA ARG A 209 -15.87 -2.77 6.01
C ARG A 209 -14.56 -2.79 6.79
N SER A 210 -13.46 -3.17 6.14
CA SER A 210 -12.13 -3.09 6.75
C SER A 210 -11.66 -1.64 6.84
N LEU A 211 -11.11 -1.27 7.99
CA LEU A 211 -10.53 0.05 8.27
C LEU A 211 -8.99 0.00 8.34
N GLN A 212 -8.42 -1.19 8.19
CA GLN A 212 -6.99 -1.47 8.22
C GLN A 212 -6.70 -2.57 7.19
N HIS A 213 -5.58 -2.48 6.47
CA HIS A 213 -5.21 -3.41 5.37
C HIS A 213 -3.76 -3.87 5.44
N GLN A 214 -3.05 -3.59 6.53
CA GLN A 214 -1.64 -3.91 6.69
C GLN A 214 -1.43 -5.38 7.02
N ASN A 215 -0.33 -5.92 6.51
CA ASN A 215 0.15 -7.25 6.85
C ASN A 215 1.04 -7.16 8.09
N LEU A 216 0.83 -8.05 9.07
CA LEU A 216 1.69 -8.11 10.26
C LEU A 216 3.10 -8.64 9.94
N GLY A 217 3.26 -9.38 8.84
CA GLY A 217 4.55 -9.97 8.46
C GLY A 217 5.09 -11.01 9.45
N VAL A 218 4.19 -11.67 10.19
CA VAL A 218 4.52 -12.75 11.13
C VAL A 218 5.28 -13.86 10.39
N LYS A 219 6.38 -14.34 10.98
CA LYS A 219 7.18 -15.44 10.41
C LYS A 219 6.61 -16.79 10.83
N LYS A 220 6.89 -17.81 10.02
CA LYS A 220 6.49 -19.21 10.29
C LYS A 220 6.93 -19.66 11.69
N THR A 221 8.16 -19.31 12.06
CA THR A 221 8.72 -19.54 13.39
C THR A 221 9.36 -18.25 13.86
N GLN A 222 8.92 -17.74 15.00
CA GLN A 222 9.50 -16.57 15.67
C GLN A 222 9.20 -16.63 17.17
N ASP A 223 10.12 -16.13 17.97
CA ASP A 223 9.83 -15.82 19.37
C ASP A 223 8.87 -14.61 19.48
N TRP A 224 8.46 -14.27 20.70
CA TRP A 224 7.62 -13.12 21.00
C TRP A 224 8.14 -11.84 20.34
N LYS A 225 7.42 -11.39 19.32
CA LYS A 225 7.67 -10.12 18.63
C LYS A 225 6.44 -9.26 18.70
N GLU A 226 6.62 -7.98 18.97
CA GLU A 226 5.55 -6.99 18.93
C GLU A 226 5.19 -6.65 17.48
N HIS A 227 3.88 -6.56 17.23
CA HIS A 227 3.29 -6.19 15.97
C HIS A 227 2.23 -5.12 16.20
N HIS A 228 1.99 -4.31 15.17
CA HIS A 228 1.16 -3.12 15.27
C HIS A 228 0.20 -3.07 14.08
N ILE A 229 -1.00 -2.54 14.34
CA ILE A 229 -1.85 -1.97 13.29
C ILE A 229 -2.33 -0.60 13.75
N VAL A 230 -2.65 0.23 12.76
CA VAL A 230 -3.27 1.53 12.97
C VAL A 230 -4.49 1.61 12.08
N PHE A 231 -5.59 2.14 12.62
CA PHE A 231 -6.79 2.38 11.85
C PHE A 231 -7.43 3.72 12.22
N ASN A 232 -8.18 4.27 11.27
CA ASN A 232 -9.04 5.43 11.49
C ASN A 232 -10.50 4.96 11.52
N THR A 233 -11.31 5.45 12.46
CA THR A 233 -12.72 5.06 12.57
C THR A 233 -13.57 5.54 11.40
N LEU A 234 -13.10 6.55 10.64
CA LEU A 234 -13.85 7.22 9.59
C LEU A 234 -15.23 7.62 10.11
N GLU A 235 -16.30 7.20 9.47
CA GLU A 235 -17.68 7.53 9.87
C GLU A 235 -18.31 6.51 10.83
N HIS A 236 -17.55 5.49 11.24
CA HIS A 236 -18.07 4.38 12.04
C HIS A 236 -17.86 4.62 13.54
N GLU A 237 -18.90 4.35 14.34
CA GLU A 237 -18.83 4.43 15.81
C GLU A 237 -18.75 3.04 16.47
N GLU A 238 -19.13 1.99 15.76
CA GLU A 238 -19.06 0.62 16.22
C GLU A 238 -17.96 -0.11 15.46
N ILE A 239 -16.88 -0.43 16.17
CA ILE A 239 -15.71 -1.10 15.60
C ILE A 239 -15.58 -2.49 16.19
N ALA A 240 -15.45 -3.50 15.33
CA ALA A 240 -15.05 -4.84 15.73
C ALA A 240 -13.57 -5.05 15.41
N VAL A 241 -12.76 -5.28 16.44
CA VAL A 241 -11.34 -5.62 16.30
C VAL A 241 -11.19 -7.13 16.42
N TYR A 242 -10.63 -7.77 15.41
CA TYR A 242 -10.40 -9.21 15.36
C TYR A 242 -8.91 -9.51 15.47
N PHE A 243 -8.62 -10.61 16.16
CA PHE A 243 -7.34 -11.28 16.21
C PHE A 243 -7.58 -12.69 15.71
N GLY A 244 -6.79 -13.18 14.75
CA GLY A 244 -6.90 -14.59 14.38
C GLY A 244 -6.38 -14.95 13.00
N VAL A 245 -6.84 -16.11 12.54
CA VAL A 245 -6.52 -16.70 11.24
C VAL A 245 -7.82 -17.18 10.60
N TRP A 246 -7.94 -17.03 9.28
CA TRP A 246 -9.17 -17.32 8.54
C TRP A 246 -9.12 -18.63 7.74
N ASP A 247 -7.93 -19.21 7.56
CA ASP A 247 -7.69 -20.46 6.84
C ASP A 247 -7.21 -21.57 7.78
N ASP A 248 -7.11 -22.80 7.27
CA ASP A 248 -6.49 -23.90 8.00
C ASP A 248 -4.98 -23.70 8.14
N ALA A 249 -4.43 -24.13 9.27
CA ALA A 249 -3.00 -24.06 9.53
C ALA A 249 -2.52 -25.18 10.45
N LYS A 250 -1.22 -25.45 10.37
CA LYS A 250 -0.48 -26.35 11.26
C LYS A 250 0.48 -25.56 12.12
N GLY A 251 0.92 -26.16 13.23
CA GLY A 251 1.85 -25.56 14.19
C GLY A 251 1.14 -24.83 15.32
N THR A 252 1.88 -24.00 16.04
CA THR A 252 1.38 -23.24 17.20
C THR A 252 1.49 -21.74 16.98
N LEU A 253 0.40 -21.02 17.24
CA LEU A 253 0.31 -19.55 17.23
C LEU A 253 -0.14 -19.08 18.61
N GLN A 254 0.58 -18.11 19.16
CA GLN A 254 0.25 -17.51 20.44
C GLN A 254 0.23 -15.98 20.37
N TRP A 255 -0.75 -15.39 21.05
CA TRP A 255 -0.92 -13.94 21.21
C TRP A 255 -0.82 -13.61 22.69
N LYS A 256 -0.14 -12.50 23.04
CA LYS A 256 -0.11 -11.96 24.40
C LYS A 256 -0.01 -10.44 24.37
N ASP A 257 -0.28 -9.81 25.51
CA ASP A 257 -0.10 -8.37 25.74
C ASP A 257 -0.81 -7.50 24.68
N TRP A 258 -1.97 -7.94 24.15
CA TRP A 258 -2.71 -7.11 23.18
C TRP A 258 -3.34 -5.91 23.87
N LYS A 259 -3.14 -4.72 23.29
CA LYS A 259 -3.68 -3.46 23.79
C LYS A 259 -4.20 -2.58 22.67
N ILE A 260 -5.09 -1.67 23.02
CA ILE A 260 -5.57 -0.60 22.15
C ILE A 260 -5.38 0.73 22.87
N GLU A 261 -4.96 1.74 22.12
CA GLU A 261 -4.83 3.13 22.58
C GLU A 261 -5.29 4.10 21.49
N GLU A 262 -5.80 5.27 21.89
CA GLU A 262 -6.01 6.37 20.93
C GLU A 262 -4.63 6.87 20.49
N ALA A 263 -4.42 6.93 19.18
CA ALA A 263 -3.12 7.22 18.61
C ALA A 263 -2.89 8.73 18.55
N GLY A 264 -1.74 9.17 19.07
CA GLY A 264 -1.28 10.54 18.94
C GLY A 264 -0.78 10.88 17.53
N LEU A 265 0.07 11.91 17.46
CA LEU A 265 0.58 12.47 16.22
C LEU A 265 1.63 11.56 15.58
N VAL A 266 1.17 10.62 14.75
CA VAL A 266 1.99 9.71 13.94
C VAL A 266 1.64 9.91 12.46
N ASN A 267 2.66 10.10 11.62
CA ASN A 267 2.56 10.43 10.21
C ASN A 267 1.67 11.67 9.94
N VAL A 268 1.99 12.81 10.56
CA VAL A 268 1.21 14.05 10.43
C VAL A 268 1.45 14.73 9.09
N LEU A 269 0.44 14.77 8.22
CA LEU A 269 0.49 15.49 6.95
C LEU A 269 0.38 17.01 7.17
N ARG A 270 1.14 17.77 6.39
CA ARG A 270 1.21 19.25 6.44
C ARG A 270 1.07 19.84 5.03
N ARG A 271 -0.15 20.18 4.62
CA ARG A 271 -0.45 20.86 3.34
C ARG A 271 -1.85 21.51 3.37
N PRO A 272 -2.20 22.38 2.40
CA PRO A 272 -3.48 23.10 2.41
C PRO A 272 -4.73 22.21 2.54
N GLY A 273 -4.83 21.10 1.81
CA GLY A 273 -5.98 20.17 1.91
C GLY A 273 -5.93 19.23 3.11
N ALA A 274 -4.90 19.32 3.95
CA ALA A 274 -4.72 18.53 5.16
C ALA A 274 -4.26 19.43 6.32
N PRO A 275 -5.12 20.37 6.78
CA PRO A 275 -4.74 21.32 7.82
C PRO A 275 -4.49 20.62 9.16
N PHE A 276 -3.54 21.16 9.91
CA PHE A 276 -3.32 20.84 11.33
C PHE A 276 -3.90 22.00 12.16
N THR A 277 -4.79 21.69 13.11
CA THR A 277 -5.44 22.72 13.93
C THR A 277 -5.44 22.34 15.40
N VAL A 278 -5.26 23.35 16.25
CA VAL A 278 -5.46 23.27 17.70
C VAL A 278 -6.53 24.31 18.04
N GLN A 279 -7.72 23.86 18.46
CA GLN A 279 -8.87 24.74 18.60
C GLN A 279 -8.61 25.87 19.61
N GLY A 280 -8.74 27.12 19.16
CA GLY A 280 -8.52 28.31 19.99
C GLY A 280 -7.06 28.74 20.13
N TYR A 281 -6.12 28.05 19.47
CA TYR A 281 -4.68 28.32 19.57
C TYR A 281 -4.03 28.43 18.19
N THR A 282 -2.98 29.24 18.10
CA THR A 282 -2.28 29.59 16.86
C THR A 282 -0.87 29.02 16.86
N GLU A 283 -0.52 28.26 15.83
CA GLU A 283 0.83 27.74 15.62
C GLU A 283 1.85 28.89 15.47
N GLY A 284 3.05 28.70 16.00
CA GLY A 284 4.10 29.73 16.06
C GLY A 284 3.94 30.70 17.22
N LYS A 285 2.70 31.00 17.63
CA LYS A 285 2.38 31.88 18.78
C LYS A 285 2.22 31.09 20.08
N ASP A 286 1.25 30.19 20.12
CA ASP A 286 0.85 29.48 21.34
C ASP A 286 1.54 28.10 21.46
N TYR A 287 1.98 27.53 20.34
CA TYR A 287 2.75 26.29 20.26
C TYR A 287 3.73 26.33 19.07
N GLU A 288 4.74 25.46 19.06
CA GLU A 288 5.71 25.36 17.97
C GLU A 288 5.14 24.61 16.76
N PRO A 289 5.65 24.86 15.53
CA PRO A 289 5.28 24.06 14.36
C PRO A 289 5.47 22.55 14.58
N VAL A 290 4.41 21.79 14.31
CA VAL A 290 4.44 20.32 14.45
C VAL A 290 5.01 19.69 13.19
N VAL A 291 6.08 18.92 13.36
CA VAL A 291 6.76 18.19 12.28
C VAL A 291 6.98 16.74 12.72
N ASP A 292 6.56 15.79 11.89
CA ASP A 292 6.90 14.38 12.07
C ASP A 292 8.13 14.02 11.23
N PRO A 293 9.30 13.80 11.86
CA PRO A 293 10.54 13.50 11.13
C PRO A 293 10.54 12.13 10.45
N LYS A 294 9.59 11.24 10.80
CA LYS A 294 9.49 9.88 10.23
C LYS A 294 8.45 9.77 9.11
N LEU A 295 7.66 10.82 8.86
CA LEU A 295 6.68 10.84 7.78
C LEU A 295 7.36 10.57 6.42
N GLY A 296 7.04 9.44 5.80
CA GLY A 296 7.57 9.06 4.49
C GLY A 296 9.10 9.02 4.44
N ALA A 297 9.75 8.69 5.56
CA ALA A 297 11.21 8.73 5.70
C ALA A 297 11.80 7.46 6.32
N HIS A 298 11.02 6.38 6.44
CA HIS A 298 11.48 5.14 7.06
C HIS A 298 11.00 3.88 6.33
N PRO A 299 11.91 2.93 5.98
CA PRO A 299 13.36 2.99 6.20
C PRO A 299 14.09 3.97 5.28
N TRP A 300 13.44 4.44 4.22
CA TRP A 300 13.99 5.40 3.26
C TRP A 300 12.95 6.47 2.93
N LYS A 301 13.36 7.53 2.23
CA LYS A 301 12.45 8.54 1.71
C LYS A 301 11.37 7.88 0.82
N GLY A 302 10.14 8.36 0.92
CA GLY A 302 8.96 7.81 0.24
C GLY A 302 8.36 6.56 0.90
N GLU A 303 9.02 5.94 1.89
CA GLU A 303 8.49 4.77 2.60
C GLU A 303 7.90 5.15 3.96
N TYR A 304 6.83 4.45 4.34
CA TYR A 304 6.03 4.77 5.51
C TYR A 304 5.98 3.57 6.45
N ASN A 305 6.26 3.83 7.73
CA ASN A 305 5.94 2.90 8.80
C ASN A 305 4.57 3.25 9.39
N SER A 306 3.80 2.23 9.75
CA SER A 306 2.46 2.43 10.31
C SER A 306 2.48 2.96 11.73
N TRP A 307 3.53 2.65 12.49
CA TRP A 307 3.66 3.07 13.88
C TRP A 307 5.09 3.48 14.24
N HIS A 308 5.18 4.57 15.00
CA HIS A 308 6.38 5.03 15.72
C HIS A 308 5.93 5.90 16.89
N GLU A 309 6.86 6.24 17.78
CA GLU A 309 6.59 7.13 18.91
C GLU A 309 5.88 8.42 18.44
N PRO A 310 4.69 8.75 18.97
CA PRO A 310 3.96 9.95 18.61
C PRO A 310 4.76 11.23 18.87
N VAL A 311 4.63 12.20 17.96
CA VAL A 311 5.14 13.55 18.17
C VAL A 311 4.29 14.27 19.21
N LYS A 312 4.93 15.00 20.11
CA LYS A 312 4.24 15.86 21.07
C LYS A 312 4.18 17.30 20.57
N ILE A 313 3.14 18.03 20.96
CA ILE A 313 3.00 19.45 20.63
C ILE A 313 3.78 20.25 21.66
N LYS A 314 4.86 20.93 21.25
CA LYS A 314 5.60 21.83 22.15
C LYS A 314 4.82 23.13 22.33
N THR A 315 4.38 23.39 23.55
CA THR A 315 3.56 24.57 23.88
C THR A 315 4.42 25.74 24.35
N LYS A 316 3.88 26.96 24.25
CA LYS A 316 4.55 28.19 24.66
C LYS A 316 3.78 28.85 25.80
N GLY A 317 4.10 28.47 27.04
CA GLY A 317 3.53 29.08 28.25
C GLY A 317 2.10 28.65 28.58
N MET A 318 1.62 27.53 28.00
CA MET A 318 0.38 26.90 28.44
C MET A 318 0.57 26.26 29.82
N ALA A 319 -0.44 26.32 30.67
CA ALA A 319 -0.40 25.71 31.99
C ALA A 319 -0.57 24.18 31.90
N ASP A 320 0.02 23.46 32.85
CA ASP A 320 -0.22 22.03 32.99
C ASP A 320 -1.71 21.74 33.26
N GLY A 321 -2.22 20.69 32.63
CA GLY A 321 -3.64 20.33 32.65
C GLY A 321 -4.50 21.04 31.60
N THR A 322 -3.96 22.02 30.85
CA THR A 322 -4.67 22.62 29.71
C THR A 322 -5.08 21.53 28.72
N LYS A 323 -6.37 21.52 28.36
CA LYS A 323 -6.96 20.58 27.40
C LYS A 323 -7.06 21.22 26.03
N LEU A 324 -6.58 20.50 25.01
CA LEU A 324 -6.57 20.95 23.63
C LEU A 324 -7.39 19.99 22.78
N ARG A 325 -8.15 20.54 21.81
CA ARG A 325 -8.78 19.76 20.74
C ARG A 325 -7.94 19.92 19.48
N VAL A 326 -7.38 18.81 19.02
CA VAL A 326 -6.42 18.78 17.91
C VAL A 326 -7.02 18.00 16.75
N SER A 327 -6.96 18.57 15.56
CA SER A 327 -7.33 17.90 14.31
C SER A 327 -6.16 17.90 13.34
N TRP A 328 -5.95 16.78 12.66
CA TRP A 328 -4.87 16.59 11.68
C TRP A 328 -5.24 15.50 10.68
N TYR A 329 -4.33 15.21 9.75
CA TYR A 329 -4.49 14.13 8.78
C TYR A 329 -3.28 13.21 8.81
N HIS A 330 -3.51 11.93 8.54
CA HIS A 330 -2.45 10.94 8.39
C HIS A 330 -2.66 10.12 7.11
N PRO A 331 -1.58 9.59 6.49
CA PRO A 331 -1.73 8.74 5.32
C PRO A 331 -2.48 7.46 5.65
N ALA A 332 -3.25 6.97 4.67
CA ALA A 332 -3.70 5.59 4.64
C ALA A 332 -2.53 4.69 4.22
N ILE A 333 -1.98 3.92 5.16
CA ILE A 333 -0.90 2.97 4.90
C ILE A 333 -1.51 1.57 4.83
N ILE A 334 -1.41 0.93 3.67
CA ILE A 334 -2.01 -0.37 3.38
C ILE A 334 -0.96 -1.40 2.99
N HIS A 335 -1.30 -2.68 3.13
CA HIS A 335 -0.44 -3.81 2.78
C HIS A 335 0.95 -3.68 3.44
N ASP A 336 2.01 -3.76 2.64
CA ASP A 336 3.40 -3.70 3.09
C ASP A 336 4.00 -2.28 2.96
N GLY A 337 3.25 -1.26 3.38
CA GLY A 337 3.70 0.14 3.40
C GLY A 337 3.25 0.99 2.21
N GLN A 338 2.29 0.52 1.41
CA GLN A 338 1.80 1.25 0.25
C GLN A 338 0.98 2.47 0.66
N VAL A 339 1.26 3.60 0.01
CA VAL A 339 0.53 4.86 0.20
C VAL A 339 0.19 5.45 -1.16
N SER A 340 -1.06 5.89 -1.33
CA SER A 340 -1.51 6.62 -2.52
C SER A 340 -1.32 8.12 -2.32
N ALA A 341 -1.04 8.85 -3.39
CA ALA A 341 -0.99 10.31 -3.35
C ALA A 341 -2.39 10.93 -3.51
N CYS A 342 -2.55 12.15 -2.98
CA CYS A 342 -3.75 12.93 -3.11
C CYS A 342 -3.78 13.63 -4.47
N ILE A 343 -4.68 13.19 -5.35
CA ILE A 343 -4.84 13.79 -6.69
C ILE A 343 -5.57 15.12 -6.68
N ALA A 344 -6.18 15.51 -5.55
CA ALA A 344 -6.81 16.81 -5.38
C ALA A 344 -5.81 17.93 -5.07
N GLU A 345 -4.56 17.59 -4.71
CA GLU A 345 -3.51 18.56 -4.45
C GLU A 345 -2.83 19.00 -5.74
N PRO A 346 -2.80 20.31 -6.08
CA PRO A 346 -2.18 20.80 -7.31
C PRO A 346 -0.73 20.36 -7.50
N LYS A 347 0.05 20.32 -6.40
CA LYS A 347 1.45 19.90 -6.42
C LYS A 347 1.63 18.44 -6.83
N THR A 348 0.64 17.57 -6.63
CA THR A 348 0.66 16.20 -7.16
C THR A 348 0.65 16.24 -8.69
N MET A 349 -0.20 17.07 -9.31
CA MET A 349 -0.25 17.21 -10.76
C MET A 349 1.03 17.82 -11.34
N GLU A 350 1.65 18.77 -10.62
CA GLU A 350 2.96 19.34 -10.98
C GLU A 350 4.07 18.26 -10.98
N LEU A 351 4.10 17.38 -9.97
CA LEU A 351 5.05 16.26 -9.92
C LEU A 351 4.85 15.29 -11.08
N LEU A 352 3.60 14.94 -11.41
CA LEU A 352 3.31 14.08 -12.56
C LEU A 352 3.78 14.73 -13.88
N ALA A 353 3.53 16.03 -14.05
CA ALA A 353 3.98 16.75 -15.24
C ALA A 353 5.52 16.79 -15.35
N ASP A 354 6.23 17.01 -14.25
CA ASP A 354 7.70 16.95 -14.20
C ASP A 354 8.23 15.54 -14.49
N GLU A 355 7.61 14.51 -13.92
CA GLU A 355 7.94 13.10 -14.19
C GLU A 355 7.82 12.79 -15.69
N ALA A 356 6.70 13.14 -16.31
CA ALA A 356 6.47 12.95 -17.74
C ALA A 356 7.52 13.68 -18.60
N LYS A 357 7.85 14.93 -18.25
CA LYS A 357 8.87 15.71 -18.94
C LYS A 357 10.24 15.03 -18.88
N ARG A 358 10.71 14.68 -17.68
CA ARG A 358 12.04 14.06 -17.49
C ARG A 358 12.15 12.71 -18.18
N ILE A 359 11.07 11.92 -18.14
CA ILE A 359 11.05 10.63 -18.81
C ILE A 359 11.10 10.80 -20.31
N LYS A 360 10.33 11.73 -20.88
CA LYS A 360 10.41 12.06 -22.31
C LYS A 360 11.82 12.46 -22.71
N GLU A 361 12.49 13.31 -21.93
CA GLU A 361 13.88 13.72 -22.16
C GLU A 361 14.86 12.53 -22.08
N ALA A 362 14.69 11.63 -21.11
CA ALA A 362 15.60 10.49 -20.91
C ALA A 362 15.41 9.36 -21.93
N THR A 363 14.16 9.05 -22.30
CA THR A 363 13.86 7.92 -23.19
C THR A 363 13.85 8.32 -24.67
N GLY A 364 13.59 9.60 -24.99
CA GLY A 364 13.34 10.04 -26.35
C GLY A 364 12.03 9.51 -26.93
N SER A 365 11.11 9.04 -26.07
CA SER A 365 9.78 8.58 -26.46
C SER A 365 9.00 9.74 -27.11
N LYS A 366 8.30 9.45 -28.21
CA LYS A 366 7.56 10.47 -28.99
C LYS A 366 6.31 10.93 -28.27
#